data_AF-A0A7S0IPY3-F1
#
_entry.id   AF-A0A7S0IPY3-F1
#
_cell.length_a   1.000
_cell.length_b   1.000
_cell.length_c   1.000
_cell.angle_alpha   90.00
_cell.angle_beta   90.00
_cell.angle_gamma   90.00
#
_symmetry.space_group_name_H-M   'P 1'
#
loop_
_entity.id
_entity.type
_entity.pdbx_description
1 polymer ?
#
loop_
_entity_poly.entity_id
_entity_poly.type
_entity_poly.pdbx_seq_one_letter_code
_entity_poly.pdbx_strand_id
1 'polypeptide(L)'
;ELQTSKKMASPVCGNTFTGSTVGRDNVFGNAAGDDVYAFTMSSAGTITFDSCGSNYDTYLRVRDANTGIQVAGCDDCGDDQYGEGCDNCGDCSWVRTSVLTVKLNVGCYELVIEGYGSFEGAYAVAVTCATEEGAYPVAVTCAT
;
A
#
# COMPACT_ATOMS: atom_id res chain seq x y z
N GLU A 1 6.50 -18.05 11.12
CA GLU A 1 5.98 -18.69 9.90
C GLU A 1 6.19 -17.73 8.75
N LEU A 2 6.23 -18.15 7.48
CA LEU A 2 6.20 -17.19 6.38
C LEU A 2 4.84 -16.48 6.46
N GLN A 3 4.85 -15.17 6.71
CA GLN A 3 3.63 -14.39 6.75
C GLN A 3 2.89 -14.55 5.42
N THR A 4 1.72 -15.17 5.46
CA THR A 4 0.95 -15.46 4.26
C THR A 4 0.20 -14.19 3.85
N SER A 5 0.49 -13.69 2.66
CA SER A 5 -0.19 -12.54 2.08
C SER A 5 -1.70 -12.82 1.95
N LYS A 6 -2.52 -11.92 2.48
CA LYS A 6 -3.98 -11.95 2.27
C LYS A 6 -4.27 -11.59 0.82
N LYS A 7 -5.34 -12.11 0.22
CA LYS A 7 -5.77 -11.64 -1.10
C LYS A 7 -6.65 -10.39 -0.95
N MET A 8 -6.34 -9.34 -1.70
CA MET A 8 -7.26 -8.22 -1.87
C MET A 8 -8.52 -8.67 -2.62
N ALA A 9 -9.65 -8.02 -2.33
CA ALA A 9 -10.86 -8.16 -3.13
C ALA A 9 -10.59 -7.71 -4.58
N SER A 10 -11.28 -8.33 -5.54
CA SER A 10 -11.19 -7.99 -6.96
C SER A 10 -12.52 -7.38 -7.44
N PRO A 11 -12.52 -6.23 -8.14
CA PRO A 11 -11.35 -5.40 -8.47
C PRO A 11 -10.75 -4.76 -7.20
N VAL A 12 -9.44 -4.50 -7.18
CA VAL A 12 -8.75 -3.89 -6.02
C VAL A 12 -9.18 -2.44 -5.78
N CYS A 13 -9.37 -1.70 -6.87
CA CYS A 13 -9.75 -0.29 -6.88
C CYS A 13 -11.16 -0.07 -6.32
N GLY A 14 -11.35 1.00 -5.57
CA GLY A 14 -12.64 1.36 -4.95
C GLY A 14 -12.91 0.66 -3.61
N ASN A 15 -12.01 -0.20 -3.14
CA ASN A 15 -12.11 -0.80 -1.81
C ASN A 15 -11.35 0.02 -0.76
N THR A 16 -11.76 -0.18 0.49
CA THR A 16 -11.00 0.20 1.67
C THR A 16 -10.70 -1.05 2.49
N PHE A 17 -9.43 -1.26 2.80
CA PHE A 17 -8.97 -2.38 3.63
C PHE A 17 -8.76 -1.89 5.05
N THR A 18 -9.28 -2.63 6.02
CA THR A 18 -9.07 -2.33 7.44
C THR A 18 -8.45 -3.51 8.16
N GLY A 19 -7.71 -3.23 9.23
CA GLY A 19 -7.08 -4.24 10.05
C GLY A 19 -6.16 -3.61 11.08
N SER A 20 -5.19 -4.40 11.56
CA SER A 20 -4.18 -3.91 12.50
C SER A 20 -2.86 -4.63 12.30
N THR A 21 -1.77 -3.87 12.46
CA THR A 21 -0.38 -4.34 12.48
C THR A 21 0.09 -4.78 13.87
N VAL A 22 -0.70 -4.52 14.92
CA VAL A 22 -0.30 -4.77 16.31
C VAL A 22 0.03 -6.24 16.56
N GLY A 23 1.24 -6.49 17.05
CA GLY A 23 1.71 -7.82 17.44
C GLY A 23 1.94 -8.78 16.27
N ARG A 24 2.07 -8.26 15.05
CA ARG A 24 2.44 -9.05 13.86
C ARG A 24 3.96 -9.13 13.71
N ASP A 25 4.39 -10.10 12.91
CA ASP A 25 5.79 -10.23 12.54
C ASP A 25 6.23 -9.02 11.70
N ASN A 26 7.49 -8.62 11.86
CA ASN A 26 8.12 -7.51 11.16
C ASN A 26 9.18 -8.05 10.16
N VAL A 27 8.76 -8.22 8.92
CA VAL A 27 9.48 -8.97 7.87
C VAL A 27 10.04 -8.05 6.78
N PHE A 28 9.37 -6.93 6.45
CA PHE A 28 9.61 -6.19 5.21
C PHE A 28 10.31 -4.83 5.36
N GLY A 29 10.65 -4.42 6.57
CA GLY A 29 11.40 -3.20 6.78
C GLY A 29 11.62 -2.86 8.25
N ASN A 30 10.70 -2.09 8.81
CA ASN A 30 10.83 -1.49 10.12
C ASN A 30 10.66 -2.51 11.26
N ALA A 31 10.89 -2.06 12.49
CA ALA A 31 10.63 -2.85 13.70
C ALA A 31 9.15 -2.75 14.13
N ALA A 32 8.25 -2.81 13.15
CA ALA A 32 6.80 -2.74 13.30
C ALA A 32 6.16 -3.92 12.55
N GLY A 33 5.05 -4.43 13.06
CA GLY A 33 4.33 -5.53 12.43
C GLY A 33 3.84 -5.18 11.03
N ASP A 34 3.90 -6.16 10.14
CA ASP A 34 3.44 -6.02 8.76
C ASP A 34 2.02 -6.58 8.60
N ASP A 35 1.22 -6.02 7.69
CA ASP A 35 0.08 -6.71 7.10
C ASP A 35 0.17 -6.68 5.57
N VAL A 36 0.16 -7.85 4.96
CA VAL A 36 0.53 -8.01 3.54
C VAL A 36 -0.68 -8.45 2.74
N TYR A 37 -0.92 -7.76 1.63
CA TYR A 37 -2.04 -7.99 0.74
C TYR A 37 -1.58 -8.16 -0.71
N ALA A 38 -1.82 -9.33 -1.29
CA ALA A 38 -1.60 -9.61 -2.70
C ALA A 38 -2.72 -9.02 -3.56
N PHE A 39 -2.34 -8.38 -4.68
CA PHE A 39 -3.25 -7.81 -5.67
C PHE A 39 -2.69 -7.92 -7.09
N THR A 40 -3.54 -7.65 -8.08
CA THR A 40 -3.19 -7.75 -9.50
C THR A 40 -3.55 -6.48 -10.26
N MET A 41 -2.67 -6.07 -11.17
CA MET A 41 -2.96 -5.04 -12.14
C MET A 41 -3.33 -5.69 -13.47
N SER A 42 -4.59 -5.63 -13.88
CA SER A 42 -5.06 -6.17 -15.16
C SER A 42 -4.74 -5.26 -16.36
N SER A 43 -4.37 -4.02 -16.11
CA SER A 43 -3.96 -3.04 -17.13
C SER A 43 -2.88 -2.15 -16.52
N ALA A 44 -1.97 -1.63 -17.34
CA ALA A 44 -1.04 -0.61 -16.88
C ALA A 44 -1.81 0.64 -16.43
N GLY A 45 -1.41 1.23 -15.31
CA GLY A 45 -2.17 2.30 -14.69
C GLY A 45 -1.49 2.84 -13.44
N THR A 46 -2.02 3.96 -12.96
CA THR A 46 -1.64 4.55 -11.67
C THR A 46 -2.58 4.02 -10.61
N ILE A 47 -2.02 3.56 -9.49
CA ILE A 47 -2.75 3.15 -8.30
C ILE A 47 -2.30 4.03 -7.13
N THR A 48 -3.25 4.39 -6.28
CA THR A 48 -3.02 5.16 -5.05
C THR A 48 -3.54 4.37 -3.87
N PHE A 49 -2.67 4.16 -2.89
CA PHE A 49 -3.00 3.61 -1.58
C PHE A 49 -2.98 4.75 -0.56
N ASP A 50 -4.14 5.10 -0.04
CA ASP A 50 -4.37 6.18 0.90
C ASP A 50 -4.63 5.58 2.28
N SER A 51 -3.76 5.86 3.25
CA SER A 51 -3.88 5.36 4.62
C SER A 51 -4.36 6.41 5.63
N CYS A 52 -4.93 7.53 5.17
CA CYS A 52 -5.36 8.66 6.01
C CYS A 52 -6.36 8.28 7.11
N GLY A 53 -7.06 7.16 6.97
CA GLY A 53 -7.97 6.63 7.99
C GLY A 53 -7.30 5.83 9.10
N SER A 54 -5.96 5.72 9.11
CA SER A 54 -5.19 4.94 10.09
C SER A 54 -4.89 5.78 11.34
N ASN A 55 -4.62 5.10 12.46
CA ASN A 55 -4.42 5.77 13.76
C ASN A 55 -2.97 5.79 14.24
N TYR A 56 -2.02 5.54 13.35
CA TYR A 56 -0.59 5.46 13.64
C TYR A 56 0.22 5.96 12.44
N ASP A 57 1.51 6.12 12.66
CA ASP A 57 2.48 6.52 11.65
C ASP A 57 2.71 5.34 10.67
N THR A 58 2.13 5.43 9.47
CA THR A 58 2.10 4.33 8.49
C THR A 58 3.22 4.45 7.47
N TYR A 59 3.85 3.32 7.17
CA TYR A 59 4.71 3.16 6.00
C TYR A 59 4.03 2.17 5.04
N LEU A 60 3.83 2.57 3.79
CA LEU A 60 3.27 1.71 2.74
C LEU A 60 4.37 1.29 1.76
N ARG A 61 4.40 0.00 1.38
CA ARG A 61 5.29 -0.51 0.32
C ARG A 61 4.51 -1.29 -0.71
N VAL A 62 4.89 -1.16 -1.98
CA VAL A 62 4.46 -2.06 -3.04
C VAL A 62 5.65 -2.89 -3.48
N ARG A 63 5.47 -4.21 -3.49
CA ARG A 63 6.47 -5.19 -3.94
C ARG A 63 5.95 -5.96 -5.13
N ASP A 64 6.84 -6.30 -6.05
CA ASP A 64 6.53 -7.28 -7.09
C ASP A 64 6.44 -8.67 -6.44
N ALA A 65 5.30 -9.34 -6.59
CA ALA A 65 5.02 -10.59 -5.88
C ALA A 65 5.87 -11.77 -6.37
N ASN A 66 6.42 -11.71 -7.59
CA ASN A 66 7.21 -12.80 -8.16
C ASN A 66 8.68 -12.70 -7.75
N THR A 67 9.19 -11.47 -7.66
CA THR A 67 10.61 -11.21 -7.36
C THR A 67 10.86 -10.82 -5.91
N GLY A 68 9.82 -10.39 -5.19
CA GLY A 68 9.94 -9.82 -3.85
C GLY A 68 10.62 -8.45 -3.82
N ILE A 69 10.87 -7.82 -4.97
CA ILE A 69 11.53 -6.52 -5.04
C ILE A 69 10.51 -5.42 -4.72
N GLN A 70 10.86 -4.52 -3.81
CA GLN A 70 10.08 -3.30 -3.58
C GLN A 70 10.16 -2.40 -4.82
N VAL A 71 9.01 -2.09 -5.41
CA VAL A 71 8.88 -1.22 -6.59
C VAL A 71 8.44 0.19 -6.23
N ALA A 72 7.82 0.38 -5.05
CA ALA A 72 7.52 1.69 -4.49
C ALA A 72 7.41 1.63 -2.97
N GLY A 73 7.62 2.77 -2.30
CA GLY A 73 7.47 2.92 -0.86
C GLY A 73 7.14 4.36 -0.49
N CYS A 74 6.45 4.54 0.63
CA CYS A 74 5.96 5.82 1.11
C CYS A 74 5.95 5.83 2.63
N ASP A 75 6.54 6.88 3.19
CA ASP A 75 6.56 7.23 4.61
C ASP A 75 6.31 8.73 4.63
N ASP A 76 5.20 9.18 5.23
CA ASP A 76 4.74 10.58 5.18
C ASP A 76 4.64 11.20 3.78
N CYS A 77 4.41 10.39 2.75
CA CYS A 77 4.36 10.90 1.37
C CYS A 77 2.91 11.17 0.89
N GLY A 78 2.78 12.10 -0.06
CA GLY A 78 1.53 12.52 -0.69
C GLY A 78 1.80 13.60 -1.75
N ASP A 79 0.79 14.02 -2.52
CA ASP A 79 0.88 15.21 -3.38
C ASP A 79 1.06 16.43 -2.47
N ASP A 80 2.30 16.85 -2.29
CA ASP A 80 2.79 17.69 -1.22
C ASP A 80 2.55 19.17 -1.54
N GLN A 81 1.29 19.60 -1.46
CA GLN A 81 0.99 21.03 -1.46
C GLN A 81 1.66 21.78 -0.28
N TYR A 82 2.13 21.06 0.75
CA TYR A 82 2.62 21.58 2.03
C TYR A 82 4.12 21.33 2.31
N GLY A 83 4.87 20.67 1.42
CA GLY A 83 6.30 20.40 1.55
C GLY A 83 6.67 19.02 2.14
N GLU A 84 7.96 18.68 2.10
CA GLU A 84 8.49 17.35 2.44
C GLU A 84 8.11 16.90 3.86
N GLY A 85 7.48 15.73 3.99
CA GLY A 85 7.05 15.14 5.27
C GLY A 85 5.61 15.48 5.68
N CYS A 86 4.77 15.88 4.73
CA CYS A 86 3.33 15.99 4.88
C CYS A 86 2.64 15.05 3.89
N ASP A 87 1.73 14.21 4.38
CA ASP A 87 0.83 13.45 3.53
C ASP A 87 -0.35 14.33 3.06
N ASN A 88 -1.15 13.82 2.11
CA ASN A 88 -2.35 14.52 1.65
C ASN A 88 -3.57 14.24 2.55
N CYS A 89 -3.35 13.86 3.82
CA CYS A 89 -4.39 13.47 4.76
C CYS A 89 -4.94 14.64 5.58
N GLY A 90 -4.37 15.84 5.44
CA GLY A 90 -4.85 17.07 6.05
C GLY A 90 -3.74 17.85 6.73
N ASP A 91 -4.00 18.29 7.97
CA ASP A 91 -3.03 19.01 8.80
C ASP A 91 -1.85 18.07 9.12
N CYS A 92 -0.60 18.50 8.89
CA CYS A 92 0.62 17.69 9.06
C CYS A 92 0.96 17.39 10.54
N SER A 93 -0.07 17.18 11.37
CA SER A 93 -0.03 17.18 12.83
C SER A 93 -0.03 15.75 13.35
N TRP A 94 1.08 15.35 13.99
CA TRP A 94 1.35 14.16 14.83
C TRP A 94 0.94 12.76 14.36
N VAL A 95 -0.02 12.61 13.44
CA VAL A 95 -0.36 11.36 12.76
C VAL A 95 0.13 11.49 11.34
N ARG A 96 1.00 10.54 11.01
CA ARG A 96 1.98 10.54 9.93
C ARG A 96 1.58 9.43 8.98
N THR A 97 0.44 9.61 8.31
CA THR A 97 -0.09 8.58 7.42
C THR A 97 0.55 8.71 6.04
N SER A 98 0.28 7.77 5.15
CA SER A 98 0.93 7.69 3.85
C SER A 98 -0.09 7.62 2.71
N VAL A 99 0.13 8.42 1.67
CA VAL A 99 -0.60 8.36 0.39
C VAL A 99 0.36 7.97 -0.73
N LEU A 100 0.49 6.65 -0.95
CA LEU A 100 1.40 6.10 -1.94
C LEU A 100 0.74 6.04 -3.32
N THR A 101 1.20 6.88 -4.25
CA THR A 101 0.80 6.84 -5.66
C THR A 101 1.91 6.27 -6.54
N VAL A 102 1.62 5.24 -7.33
CA VAL A 102 2.60 4.56 -8.18
C VAL A 102 2.00 4.10 -9.51
N LYS A 103 2.76 4.25 -10.59
CA LYS A 103 2.44 3.67 -11.90
C LYS A 103 2.95 2.24 -11.97
N LEU A 104 2.04 1.28 -12.18
CA LEU A 104 2.35 -0.13 -12.28
C LEU A 104 1.99 -0.67 -13.68
N ASN A 105 2.74 -1.67 -14.11
CA ASN A 105 2.43 -2.44 -15.31
C ASN A 105 1.43 -3.56 -14.98
N VAL A 106 0.98 -4.29 -16.00
CA VAL A 106 0.23 -5.53 -15.80
C VAL A 106 1.10 -6.50 -15.01
N GLY A 107 0.58 -7.05 -13.91
CA GLY A 107 1.36 -7.93 -13.05
C GLY A 107 0.73 -8.27 -11.70
N CYS A 108 1.53 -8.96 -10.88
CA CYS A 108 1.18 -9.43 -9.54
C CYS A 108 2.02 -8.68 -8.51
N TYR A 109 1.36 -8.13 -7.51
CA TYR A 109 1.99 -7.24 -6.54
C TYR A 109 1.52 -7.56 -5.13
N GLU A 110 2.29 -7.10 -4.15
CA GLU A 110 1.95 -7.12 -2.73
C GLU A 110 2.00 -5.71 -2.19
N LEU A 111 0.95 -5.29 -1.49
CA LEU A 111 0.97 -4.13 -0.61
C LEU A 111 1.41 -4.61 0.78
N VAL A 112 2.45 -4.01 1.32
CA VAL A 112 2.82 -4.12 2.73
C VAL A 112 2.32 -2.86 3.43
N ILE A 113 1.51 -3.06 4.46
CA ILE A 113 1.07 -2.03 5.39
C ILE A 113 1.85 -2.24 6.68
N GLU A 114 2.76 -1.32 7.01
CA GLU A 114 3.56 -1.35 8.24
C GLU A 114 3.51 0.03 8.92
N GLY A 115 4.36 0.27 9.91
CA GLY A 115 4.54 1.61 10.48
C GLY A 115 5.99 2.08 10.53
N TYR A 116 6.18 3.39 10.68
CA TYR A 116 7.50 3.97 10.86
C TYR A 116 8.13 3.51 12.19
N GLY A 117 9.43 3.18 12.17
CA GLY A 117 10.17 2.78 13.37
C GLY A 117 9.61 1.52 14.03
N SER A 118 8.81 1.69 15.09
CA SER A 118 8.12 0.60 15.82
C SER A 118 6.63 0.90 16.04
N PHE A 119 6.07 1.84 15.28
CA PHE A 119 4.66 2.19 15.42
C PHE A 119 3.79 1.10 14.80
N GLU A 120 2.80 0.66 15.56
CA GLU A 120 1.79 -0.29 15.13
C GLU A 120 0.42 0.27 15.51
N GLY A 121 -0.61 -0.12 14.77
CA GLY A 121 -1.95 0.36 15.07
C GLY A 121 -3.02 -0.27 14.20
N ALA A 122 -4.20 0.32 14.25
CA ALA A 122 -5.29 0.01 13.35
C ALA A 122 -5.14 0.85 12.08
N TYR A 123 -5.23 0.20 10.91
CA TYR A 123 -5.16 0.88 9.63
C TYR A 123 -6.52 0.87 8.92
N ALA A 124 -6.70 1.89 8.09
CA ALA A 124 -7.71 1.91 7.03
C ALA A 124 -7.04 2.45 5.76
N VAL A 125 -6.89 1.59 4.74
CA VAL A 125 -6.23 1.91 3.48
C VAL A 125 -7.25 1.90 2.33
N ALA A 126 -7.58 3.06 1.79
CA ALA A 126 -8.42 3.22 0.61
C ALA A 126 -7.59 3.09 -0.67
N VAL A 127 -8.14 2.46 -1.70
CA VAL A 127 -7.44 2.25 -2.97
C VAL A 127 -8.20 2.89 -4.11
N THR A 128 -7.51 3.77 -4.84
CA THR A 128 -8.03 4.39 -6.07
C THR A 128 -7.10 4.10 -7.23
N CYS A 129 -7.65 4.08 -8.45
CA CYS A 129 -6.89 3.77 -9.65
C CYS A 129 -7.29 4.70 -10.78
N ALA A 130 -6.29 5.12 -11.55
CA ALA A 130 -6.45 5.79 -12.84
C ALA A 130 -5.83 4.88 -13.91
N THR A 131 -6.67 4.25 -14.73
CA THR A 131 -6.21 3.49 -15.89
C THR A 131 -5.66 4.43 -16.95
N GLU A 132 -4.54 4.05 -17.56
CA GLU A 132 -3.99 4.80 -18.70
C GLU A 132 -4.97 4.73 -19.88
N GLU A 133 -5.14 5.86 -20.58
CA GLU A 133 -6.02 5.92 -21.75
C GLU A 133 -5.58 4.90 -22.81
N GLY A 134 -6.51 4.05 -23.26
CA GLY A 134 -6.22 2.98 -24.22
C GLY A 134 -5.63 1.69 -23.63
N ALA A 135 -5.50 1.59 -22.31
CA ALA A 135 -5.11 0.34 -21.65
C ALA A 135 -6.30 -0.63 -21.56
N TYR A 136 -6.24 -1.73 -22.30
CA TYR A 136 -7.25 -2.79 -22.26
C TYR A 136 -6.94 -3.78 -21.13
N PRO A 137 -7.91 -4.14 -20.27
CA PRO A 137 -7.70 -5.16 -19.25
C PRO A 137 -7.34 -6.51 -19.87
N VAL A 138 -6.30 -7.15 -19.35
CA VAL A 138 -5.89 -8.51 -19.67
C VAL A 138 -5.99 -9.41 -18.44
N ALA A 139 -6.21 -10.70 -18.67
CA ALA A 139 -6.22 -11.69 -17.60
C ALA A 139 -4.81 -11.84 -17.00
N VAL A 140 -4.72 -11.78 -15.67
CA VAL A 140 -3.47 -11.97 -14.93
C VAL A 140 -3.59 -13.22 -14.07
N THR A 141 -2.61 -14.11 -14.19
CA THR A 141 -2.46 -15.29 -13.33
C THR A 141 -1.22 -15.14 -12.47
N CYS A 142 -1.41 -15.03 -11.16
CA CYS A 142 -0.32 -14.99 -10.20
C CYS A 142 0.05 -16.40 -9.74
N ALA A 143 1.34 -16.61 -9.50
CA ALA A 143 1.79 -17.80 -8.80
C ALA A 143 1.14 -17.80 -7.39
N THR A 144 0.52 -18.92 -7.05
CA THR A 144 -0.07 -19.17 -5.73
C THR A 144 0.97 -19.60 -4.73
#